data_AF-A0A820VUD3-F1
#
_entry.id   AF-A0A820VUD3-F1
#
_cell.length_a   1.000
_cell.length_b   1.000
_cell.length_c   1.000
_cell.angle_alpha   90.00
_cell.angle_beta   90.00
_cell.angle_gamma   90.00
#
_symmetry.space_group_name_H-M   'P 1'
#
loop_
_entity.id
_entity.type
_entity.pdbx_description
1 polymer ?
#
loop_
_entity_poly.entity_id
_entity_poly.type
_entity_poly.pdbx_seq_one_letter_code
_entity_poly.pdbx_strand_id
1 'polypeptide(L)'
;MRVFIRPPWSEPIPRDLKETRLQQFLQQMSMSELAETTCAVCNIRTPAKDSKKLSISKIPNIHLLKVSEELNDLIINIQSPSLQHSRSHREISANNNNIKITGYAKSPSTFDSSSFYCENDVILYKSGLFQQNKVDMCILCQKCHGGLSKESITKFSAANDMWLGDIPAELQGLTIPGQKLI
;
A
#
# COMPACT_ATOMS: atom_id res chain seq x y z
N MET A 1 -2.40 21.12 66.33
CA MET A 1 -3.33 20.71 65.26
C MET A 1 -2.83 21.27 63.94
N ARG A 2 -2.49 20.44 62.94
CA ARG A 2 -2.18 20.91 61.58
C ARG A 2 -3.47 20.95 60.78
N VAL A 3 -3.89 22.12 60.32
CA VAL A 3 -5.04 22.29 59.43
C VAL A 3 -4.60 21.87 58.03
N PHE A 4 -5.13 20.76 57.54
CA PHE A 4 -4.98 20.37 56.14
C PHE A 4 -5.89 21.24 55.28
N ILE A 5 -5.34 22.32 54.72
CA ILE A 5 -6.03 23.11 53.70
C ILE A 5 -5.99 22.28 52.42
N ARG A 6 -7.14 21.76 51.97
CA ARG A 6 -7.23 21.17 50.64
C ARG A 6 -6.90 22.28 49.63
N PRO A 7 -5.96 22.05 48.68
CA PRO A 7 -5.76 23.02 47.62
C PRO A 7 -7.10 23.27 46.92
N PRO A 8 -7.38 24.52 46.52
CA PRO A 8 -8.60 24.82 45.79
C PRO A 8 -8.67 23.96 44.55
N TRP A 9 -9.86 23.44 44.25
CA TRP A 9 -10.11 22.73 43.01
C TRP A 9 -9.76 23.62 41.82
N SER A 10 -9.17 23.04 40.79
CA SER A 10 -8.87 23.78 39.56
C SER A 10 -10.13 24.33 38.93
N GLU A 11 -10.01 25.48 38.28
CA GLU A 11 -11.13 26.10 37.58
C GLU A 11 -11.74 25.15 36.52
N PRO A 12 -13.07 25.15 36.34
CA PRO A 12 -13.71 24.37 35.31
C PRO A 12 -13.18 24.75 33.92
N ILE A 13 -12.73 23.76 33.14
CA ILE A 13 -12.25 23.99 31.78
C ILE A 13 -13.39 24.62 30.94
N PRO A 14 -13.13 25.76 30.26
CA PRO A 14 -14.11 26.44 29.41
C PRO A 14 -14.74 25.50 28.38
N ARG A 15 -16.05 25.67 28.13
CA ARG A 15 -16.79 24.83 27.17
C ARG A 15 -16.24 24.96 25.75
N ASP A 16 -15.98 26.17 25.30
CA ASP A 16 -15.50 26.44 23.94
C ASP A 16 -14.14 25.75 23.67
N LEU A 17 -13.27 25.70 24.69
CA LEU A 17 -11.99 24.99 24.59
C LEU A 17 -12.20 23.48 24.47
N LYS A 18 -13.12 22.90 25.24
CA LYS A 18 -13.48 21.48 25.14
C LYS A 18 -14.03 21.15 23.75
N GLU A 19 -14.96 21.96 23.26
CA GLU A 19 -15.58 21.77 21.95
C GLU A 19 -14.55 21.87 20.82
N THR A 20 -13.69 22.90 20.85
CA THR A 20 -12.61 23.07 19.87
C THR A 20 -11.66 21.87 19.85
N ARG A 21 -11.24 21.39 21.03
CA ARG A 21 -10.35 20.23 21.14
C ARG A 21 -11.01 18.94 20.67
N LEU A 22 -12.30 18.76 20.98
CA LEU A 22 -13.06 17.62 20.50
C LEU A 22 -13.19 17.65 18.97
N GLN A 23 -13.51 18.80 18.38
CA GLN A 23 -13.59 18.94 16.92
C GLN A 23 -12.24 18.66 16.24
N GLN A 24 -11.15 19.21 16.79
CA GLN A 24 -9.80 18.94 16.29
C GLN A 24 -9.47 17.44 16.35
N PHE A 25 -9.80 16.78 17.46
CA PHE A 25 -9.61 15.35 17.61
C PHE A 25 -10.45 14.55 16.59
N LEU A 26 -11.74 14.87 16.45
CA LEU A 26 -12.63 14.20 15.49
C LEU A 26 -12.13 14.37 14.06
N GLN A 27 -11.61 15.55 13.70
CA GLN A 27 -11.02 15.78 12.39
C GLN A 27 -9.77 14.93 12.17
N GLN A 28 -8.84 14.92 13.14
CA GLN A 28 -7.60 14.13 13.06
C GLN A 28 -7.86 12.61 13.02
N MET A 29 -8.94 12.17 13.68
CA MET A 29 -9.37 10.77 13.70
C MET A 29 -10.35 10.42 12.58
N SER A 30 -10.63 11.36 11.67
CA SER A 30 -11.52 11.10 10.54
C SER A 30 -10.91 10.06 9.61
N MET A 31 -11.77 9.22 9.02
CA MET A 31 -11.33 8.19 8.07
C MET A 31 -10.60 8.79 6.85
N SER A 32 -10.89 10.04 6.49
CA SER A 32 -10.17 10.76 5.44
C SER A 32 -8.75 11.15 5.83
N GLU A 33 -8.52 11.58 7.08
CA GLU A 33 -7.18 11.94 7.56
C GLU A 33 -6.31 10.71 7.84
N LEU A 34 -6.94 9.62 8.30
CA LEU A 34 -6.29 8.34 8.57
C LEU A 34 -6.23 7.42 7.34
N ALA A 35 -6.76 7.85 6.19
CA ALA A 35 -6.76 7.04 4.99
C ALA A 35 -5.32 6.73 4.56
N GLU A 36 -5.01 5.45 4.37
CA GLU A 36 -3.74 4.99 3.81
C GLU A 36 -3.95 4.51 2.38
N THR A 37 -2.88 4.62 1.60
CA THR A 37 -2.81 4.11 0.23
C THR A 37 -1.47 3.41 0.03
N THR A 38 -1.43 2.43 -0.86
CA THR A 38 -0.20 1.68 -1.14
C THR A 38 0.48 2.25 -2.38
N CYS A 39 1.80 2.46 -2.30
CA CYS A 39 2.58 2.93 -3.44
C CYS A 39 2.77 1.80 -4.48
N ALA A 40 2.45 2.07 -5.75
CA ALA A 40 2.64 1.13 -6.85
C ALA A 40 4.11 0.84 -7.16
N VAL A 41 5.05 1.70 -6.76
CA VAL A 41 6.48 1.47 -7.02
C VAL A 41 7.14 0.67 -5.91
N CYS A 42 6.88 1.03 -4.64
CA CYS A 42 7.60 0.47 -3.49
C CYS A 42 6.76 -0.40 -2.55
N ASN A 43 5.47 -0.58 -2.82
CA ASN A 43 4.52 -1.32 -1.97
C ASN A 43 4.39 -0.81 -0.51
N ILE A 44 4.94 0.36 -0.19
CA ILE A 44 4.84 0.96 1.14
C ILE A 44 3.50 1.69 1.28
N ARG A 45 2.82 1.48 2.42
CA ARG A 45 1.65 2.26 2.81
C ARG A 45 2.04 3.67 3.21
N THR A 46 1.30 4.65 2.71
CA THR A 46 1.50 6.07 2.98
C THR A 46 0.15 6.73 3.22
N PRO A 47 0.09 7.79 4.05
CA PRO A 47 -1.11 8.60 4.16
C PRO A 47 -1.59 9.05 2.78
N ALA A 48 -2.89 8.99 2.53
CA ALA A 48 -3.48 9.33 1.23
C ALA A 48 -3.21 10.79 0.83
N LYS A 49 -3.07 11.69 1.82
CA LYS A 49 -2.66 13.09 1.61
C LYS A 49 -1.22 13.25 1.12
N ASP A 50 -0.37 12.27 1.41
CA ASP A 50 1.05 12.25 1.03
C ASP A 50 1.31 11.37 -0.20
N SER A 51 0.25 11.02 -0.94
CA SER A 51 0.35 10.26 -2.18
C SER A 51 -0.15 11.05 -3.38
N LYS A 52 0.38 10.70 -4.54
CA LYS A 52 0.01 11.26 -5.83
C LYS A 52 -0.68 10.19 -6.67
N LYS A 53 -1.87 10.53 -7.15
CA LYS A 53 -2.64 9.71 -8.09
C LYS A 53 -2.35 10.22 -9.50
N LEU A 54 -1.90 9.34 -10.39
CA LEU A 54 -1.63 9.66 -11.79
C LEU A 54 -1.87 8.46 -12.68
N SER A 55 -2.12 8.72 -13.97
CA SER A 55 -2.15 7.65 -14.97
C SER A 55 -0.76 7.02 -15.09
N ILE A 56 -0.70 5.71 -15.33
CA ILE A 56 0.57 4.99 -15.54
C ILE A 56 1.41 5.67 -16.64
N SER A 57 0.76 6.13 -17.71
CA SER A 57 1.39 6.88 -18.81
C SER A 57 2.07 8.20 -18.40
N LYS A 58 1.76 8.74 -17.21
CA LYS A 58 2.28 10.01 -16.70
C LYS A 58 3.33 9.84 -15.60
N ILE A 59 3.79 8.61 -15.35
CA ILE A 59 4.85 8.35 -14.37
C ILE A 59 6.14 9.03 -14.87
N PRO A 60 6.77 9.91 -14.08
CA PRO A 60 8.04 10.52 -14.43
C PRO A 60 9.10 9.44 -14.65
N ASN A 61 9.89 9.54 -15.73
CA ASN A 61 11.01 8.64 -16.02
C ASN A 61 10.66 7.15 -15.84
N ILE A 62 9.49 6.74 -16.37
CA ILE A 62 8.96 5.38 -16.24
C ILE A 62 9.93 4.28 -16.73
N HIS A 63 10.87 4.62 -17.63
CA HIS A 63 11.91 3.71 -18.10
C HIS A 63 12.82 3.20 -16.97
N LEU A 64 12.94 3.93 -15.85
CA LEU A 64 13.67 3.50 -14.65
C LEU A 64 12.96 2.38 -13.88
N LEU A 65 11.71 2.10 -14.22
CA LEU A 65 10.94 0.99 -13.65
C LEU A 65 10.97 -0.25 -14.53
N LYS A 66 11.80 -0.24 -15.59
CA LYS A 66 12.00 -1.42 -16.42
C LYS A 66 12.84 -2.45 -15.67
N VAL A 67 12.43 -3.70 -15.78
CA VAL A 67 13.20 -4.83 -15.30
C VAL A 67 14.35 -5.13 -16.27
N SER A 68 15.49 -5.59 -15.77
CA SER A 68 16.59 -6.06 -16.62
C SER A 68 16.14 -7.26 -17.48
N GLU A 69 16.73 -7.42 -18.67
CA GLU A 69 16.36 -8.50 -19.59
C GLU A 69 16.46 -9.89 -18.92
N GLU A 70 17.48 -10.08 -18.09
CA GLU A 70 17.74 -11.32 -17.34
C GLU A 70 16.62 -11.68 -16.35
N LEU A 71 16.01 -10.67 -15.73
CA LEU A 71 14.92 -10.84 -14.77
C LEU A 71 13.55 -10.91 -15.46
N ASN A 72 13.43 -10.32 -16.65
CA ASN A 72 12.18 -10.32 -17.42
C ASN A 72 11.75 -11.75 -17.80
N ASP A 73 12.70 -12.57 -18.24
CA ASP A 73 12.47 -13.98 -18.55
C ASP A 73 11.99 -14.78 -17.32
N LEU A 74 12.52 -14.47 -16.13
CA LEU A 74 12.10 -15.12 -14.89
C LEU A 74 10.68 -14.72 -14.49
N ILE A 75 10.33 -13.44 -14.60
CA ILE A 75 8.98 -12.93 -14.29
C ILE A 75 7.93 -13.55 -15.21
N ILE A 76 8.19 -13.56 -16.52
CA ILE A 76 7.26 -14.13 -17.51
C ILE A 76 7.04 -15.64 -17.25
N ASN A 77 8.10 -16.35 -16.90
CA ASN A 77 8.02 -17.78 -16.57
C ASN A 77 7.26 -18.05 -15.25
N ILE A 78 7.39 -17.19 -14.24
CA ILE A 78 6.65 -17.30 -12.98
C ILE A 78 5.16 -16.93 -13.15
N GLN A 79 4.84 -15.99 -14.07
CA GLN A 79 3.47 -15.60 -14.40
C GLN A 79 2.76 -16.60 -15.34
N SER A 80 3.48 -17.60 -15.86
CA SER A 80 2.92 -18.64 -16.73
C SER A 80 2.26 -19.76 -15.89
N PRO A 81 0.97 -20.13 -16.11
CA PRO A 81 0.22 -21.07 -15.25
C PRO A 81 0.67 -22.54 -15.24
N SER A 82 1.84 -22.90 -15.78
CA SER A 82 2.14 -24.29 -16.18
C SER A 82 2.77 -25.21 -15.13
N LEU A 83 2.90 -24.80 -13.86
CA LEU A 83 3.34 -25.72 -12.78
C LEU A 83 2.38 -25.68 -11.60
N GLN A 84 1.19 -26.27 -11.79
CA GLN A 84 0.30 -26.63 -10.68
C GLN A 84 0.91 -27.80 -9.91
N HIS A 85 1.31 -27.56 -8.66
CA HIS A 85 1.36 -28.62 -7.65
C HIS A 85 0.21 -28.40 -6.65
N SER A 86 -0.85 -29.16 -6.90
CA SER A 86 -1.89 -29.62 -5.97
C SER A 86 -1.81 -29.12 -4.53
N ARG A 87 -2.73 -28.22 -4.16
CA ARG A 87 -3.27 -28.19 -2.79
C ARG A 87 -4.77 -27.89 -2.83
N SER A 88 -5.54 -28.97 -2.73
CA SER A 88 -6.91 -28.92 -2.24
C SER A 88 -6.89 -28.37 -0.81
N HIS A 89 -7.77 -27.42 -0.47
CA HIS A 89 -8.47 -27.44 0.82
C HIS A 89 -9.56 -26.34 0.93
N ARG A 90 -10.80 -26.84 1.05
CA ARG A 90 -11.94 -26.40 1.88
C ARG A 90 -12.37 -24.93 1.87
N GLU A 91 -13.49 -24.72 1.18
CA GLU A 91 -14.45 -23.64 1.43
C GLU A 91 -14.92 -23.67 2.90
N ILE A 92 -14.82 -22.52 3.58
CA ILE A 92 -15.63 -22.21 4.75
C ILE A 92 -16.30 -20.87 4.46
N SER A 93 -17.62 -20.93 4.26
CA SER A 93 -18.52 -19.78 4.14
C SER A 93 -18.84 -19.23 5.53
N ALA A 94 -18.76 -17.91 5.69
CA ALA A 94 -19.43 -17.17 6.75
C ALA A 94 -19.84 -15.78 6.24
N ASN A 95 -21.15 -15.53 6.29
CA ASN A 95 -21.84 -14.38 5.74
C ASN A 95 -21.70 -13.08 6.57
N ASN A 96 -21.75 -11.97 5.84
CA ASN A 96 -22.33 -10.65 6.12
C ASN A 96 -21.71 -9.76 7.22
N ASN A 97 -21.10 -8.64 6.80
CA ASN A 97 -21.63 -7.30 7.04
C ASN A 97 -20.95 -6.22 6.16
N ASN A 98 -21.74 -5.74 5.19
CA ASN A 98 -21.67 -4.57 4.31
C ASN A 98 -20.57 -3.51 4.53
N ILE A 99 -19.55 -3.55 3.66
CA ILE A 99 -18.90 -2.33 3.11
C ILE A 99 -18.91 -2.46 1.59
N LYS A 100 -19.62 -1.55 0.92
CA LYS A 100 -19.81 -1.55 -0.54
C LYS A 100 -18.56 -0.95 -1.20
N ILE A 101 -17.52 -1.77 -1.39
CA ILE A 101 -16.42 -1.48 -2.31
C ILE A 101 -16.95 -1.75 -3.72
N THR A 102 -17.41 -0.70 -4.40
CA THR A 102 -17.90 -0.80 -5.77
C THR A 102 -16.74 -0.93 -6.74
N GLY A 103 -16.63 -2.12 -7.35
CA GLY A 103 -16.10 -2.27 -8.71
C GLY A 103 -14.64 -2.64 -8.83
N TYR A 104 -14.28 -3.88 -8.49
CA TYR A 104 -13.21 -4.55 -9.20
C TYR A 104 -13.57 -4.58 -10.69
N ALA A 105 -12.66 -4.07 -11.53
CA ALA A 105 -12.77 -4.20 -12.98
C ALA A 105 -12.96 -5.67 -13.34
N LYS A 106 -13.77 -5.92 -14.38
CA LYS A 106 -13.89 -7.23 -15.03
C LYS A 106 -12.48 -7.76 -15.31
N SER A 107 -12.14 -8.88 -14.69
CA SER A 107 -10.99 -9.68 -15.05
C SER A 107 -11.12 -10.12 -16.51
N PRO A 108 -10.13 -9.85 -17.38
CA PRO A 108 -9.79 -10.81 -18.40
C PRO A 108 -9.31 -12.07 -17.68
N SER A 109 -9.88 -13.19 -18.07
CA SER A 109 -9.59 -14.53 -17.58
C SER A 109 -8.10 -14.87 -17.62
N THR A 110 -7.46 -14.83 -16.46
CA THR A 110 -6.39 -15.73 -15.95
C THR A 110 -6.22 -15.37 -14.48
N PHE A 111 -6.20 -16.36 -13.57
CA PHE A 111 -5.80 -16.13 -12.18
C PHE A 111 -4.30 -15.83 -12.16
N ASP A 112 -3.93 -14.60 -12.51
CA ASP A 112 -2.57 -14.11 -12.37
C ASP A 112 -2.31 -13.84 -10.89
N SER A 113 -1.79 -14.86 -10.22
CA SER A 113 -1.46 -14.87 -8.78
C SER A 113 -0.32 -13.91 -8.42
N SER A 114 0.28 -13.21 -9.39
CA SER A 114 1.38 -12.30 -9.11
C SER A 114 0.90 -11.01 -8.43
N SER A 115 1.63 -10.53 -7.41
CA SER A 115 1.38 -9.21 -6.81
C SER A 115 1.75 -8.03 -7.71
N PHE A 116 2.22 -8.31 -8.93
CA PHE A 116 2.84 -7.36 -9.83
C PHE A 116 2.07 -7.20 -11.14
N TYR A 117 2.09 -5.99 -11.64
CA TYR A 117 1.71 -5.61 -12.98
C TYR A 117 2.99 -5.50 -13.80
N CYS A 118 3.05 -6.17 -14.94
CA CYS A 118 4.15 -6.07 -15.88
C CYS A 118 3.59 -5.73 -17.26
N GLU A 119 4.00 -4.59 -17.82
CA GLU A 119 3.66 -4.19 -19.18
C GLU A 119 4.81 -3.38 -19.78
N ASN A 120 5.23 -3.71 -21.00
CA ASN A 120 6.37 -3.06 -21.67
C ASN A 120 7.65 -3.04 -20.81
N ASP A 121 7.90 -4.16 -20.11
CA ASP A 121 8.97 -4.40 -19.13
C ASP A 121 8.87 -3.56 -17.85
N VAL A 122 7.87 -2.70 -17.71
CA VAL A 122 7.66 -1.88 -16.52
C VAL A 122 6.96 -2.71 -15.45
N ILE A 123 7.59 -2.81 -14.29
CA ILE A 123 7.03 -3.53 -13.13
C ILE A 123 6.46 -2.56 -12.08
N LEU A 124 5.23 -2.84 -11.65
CA LEU A 124 4.53 -2.11 -10.59
C LEU A 124 3.81 -3.10 -9.66
N TYR A 125 3.61 -2.73 -8.41
CA TYR A 125 2.77 -3.48 -7.47
C TYR A 125 1.28 -3.22 -7.75
N LYS A 126 0.51 -4.29 -7.97
CA LYS A 126 -0.95 -4.23 -8.22
C LYS A 126 -1.71 -3.55 -7.07
N SER A 127 -1.21 -3.67 -5.85
CA SER A 127 -1.79 -3.06 -4.63
C SER A 127 -1.91 -1.53 -4.72
N GLY A 128 -1.08 -0.87 -5.53
CA GLY A 128 -1.11 0.57 -5.78
C GLY A 128 -1.78 0.97 -7.09
N LEU A 129 -2.38 0.02 -7.83
CA LEU A 129 -3.04 0.26 -9.11
C LEU A 129 -4.56 0.28 -8.94
N PHE A 130 -5.23 1.10 -9.73
CA PHE A 130 -6.69 1.18 -9.79
C PHE A 130 -7.13 1.74 -11.13
N GLN A 131 -8.40 1.55 -11.49
CA GLN A 131 -8.96 2.09 -12.72
C GLN A 131 -9.86 3.29 -12.42
N GLN A 132 -9.72 4.37 -13.20
CA GLN A 132 -10.59 5.55 -13.12
C GLN A 132 -10.99 5.96 -14.54
N ASN A 133 -12.30 5.99 -14.83
CA ASN A 133 -12.83 6.34 -16.15
C ASN A 133 -12.22 5.53 -17.32
N LYS A 134 -12.01 4.21 -17.11
CA LYS A 134 -11.34 3.30 -18.07
C LYS A 134 -9.86 3.64 -18.35
N VAL A 135 -9.25 4.46 -17.52
CA VAL A 135 -7.82 4.75 -17.56
C VAL A 135 -7.15 4.07 -16.38
N ASP A 136 -6.03 3.41 -16.64
CA ASP A 136 -5.24 2.77 -15.60
C ASP A 136 -4.42 3.82 -14.85
N MET A 137 -4.62 3.82 -13.54
CA MET A 137 -4.07 4.78 -12.59
C MET A 137 -3.19 4.05 -11.59
N CYS A 138 -2.23 4.79 -11.06
CA CYS A 138 -1.35 4.34 -10.00
C CYS A 138 -1.27 5.38 -8.89
N ILE A 139 -0.93 4.90 -7.69
CA ILE A 139 -0.64 5.73 -6.54
C ILE A 139 0.88 5.70 -6.30
N LEU A 140 1.51 6.87 -6.25
CA LEU A 140 2.92 7.02 -5.89
C LEU A 140 3.05 7.75 -4.56
N CYS A 141 3.84 7.24 -3.63
CA CYS A 141 4.24 8.02 -2.46
C CYS A 141 5.15 9.19 -2.89
N GLN A 142 5.19 10.25 -2.09
CA GLN A 142 6.06 11.42 -2.34
C GLN A 142 7.52 11.05 -2.63
N LYS A 143 8.06 10.04 -1.92
CA LYS A 143 9.45 9.58 -2.11
C LYS A 143 9.67 8.98 -3.50
N CYS A 144 8.78 8.09 -3.96
CA CYS A 144 8.92 7.47 -5.28
C CYS A 144 8.68 8.47 -6.39
N HIS A 145 7.64 9.30 -6.29
CA HIS A 145 7.42 10.36 -7.26
C HIS A 145 8.62 11.31 -7.33
N GLY A 146 9.13 11.77 -6.18
CA GLY A 146 10.27 12.69 -6.10
C GLY A 146 11.57 12.07 -6.62
N GLY A 147 11.82 10.80 -6.29
CA GLY A 147 12.98 10.05 -6.78
C GLY A 147 12.95 9.88 -8.30
N LEU A 148 11.82 9.43 -8.84
CA LEU A 148 11.63 9.26 -10.28
C LEU A 148 11.73 10.59 -11.03
N SER A 149 11.20 11.68 -10.47
CA SER A 149 11.34 13.02 -11.07
C SER A 149 12.80 13.51 -11.11
N LYS A 150 13.68 12.93 -10.28
CA LYS A 150 15.13 13.21 -10.22
C LYS A 150 15.96 12.09 -10.87
N GLU A 151 15.34 11.27 -11.71
CA GLU A 151 15.99 10.16 -12.42
C GLU A 151 16.66 9.13 -11.48
N SER A 152 16.05 8.88 -10.33
CA SER A 152 16.56 7.91 -9.35
C SER A 152 15.54 6.82 -9.03
N ILE A 153 15.99 5.57 -9.04
CA ILE A 153 15.21 4.41 -8.60
C ILE A 153 15.22 4.37 -7.08
N THR A 154 14.04 4.22 -6.47
CA THR A 154 13.95 4.10 -5.02
C THR A 154 14.37 2.72 -4.55
N LYS A 155 15.01 2.66 -3.37
CA LYS A 155 15.56 1.43 -2.77
C LYS A 155 14.59 0.25 -2.70
N PHE A 156 13.29 0.49 -2.66
CA PHE A 156 12.27 -0.56 -2.54
C PHE A 156 11.45 -0.74 -3.82
N SER A 157 11.87 -0.14 -4.93
CA SER A 157 11.26 -0.37 -6.24
C SER A 157 11.38 -1.85 -6.61
N ALA A 158 10.34 -2.44 -7.20
CA ALA A 158 10.45 -3.78 -7.77
C ALA A 158 11.50 -3.88 -8.90
N ALA A 159 11.85 -2.73 -9.51
CA ALA A 159 12.85 -2.59 -10.57
C ALA A 159 14.25 -2.21 -10.06
N ASN A 160 14.57 -2.45 -8.79
CA ASN A 160 15.87 -2.09 -8.19
C ASN A 160 16.94 -3.21 -8.29
N ASP A 161 16.73 -4.20 -9.18
CA ASP A 161 17.55 -5.41 -9.34
C ASP A 161 17.71 -6.27 -8.06
N MET A 162 16.99 -5.97 -6.98
CA MET A 162 16.92 -6.79 -5.76
C MET A 162 15.59 -7.55 -5.66
N TRP A 163 15.05 -7.97 -6.80
CA TRP A 163 13.75 -8.62 -6.88
C TRP A 163 13.76 -9.94 -6.09
N LEU A 164 12.98 -9.98 -4.99
CA LEU A 164 12.79 -11.19 -4.17
C LEU A 164 11.45 -11.89 -4.47
N GLY A 165 10.69 -11.40 -5.46
CA GLY A 165 9.34 -11.88 -5.73
C GLY A 165 8.36 -11.60 -4.58
N ASP A 166 7.25 -12.34 -4.59
CA ASP A 166 6.38 -12.42 -3.42
C ASP A 166 7.09 -13.21 -2.31
N ILE A 167 7.06 -12.69 -1.08
CA ILE A 167 7.53 -13.45 0.09
C ILE A 167 6.72 -14.76 0.09
N PRO A 168 7.35 -15.95 0.03
CA PRO A 168 6.65 -17.23 0.05
C PRO A 168 5.64 -17.30 1.21
N ALA A 169 4.50 -17.94 1.00
CA ALA A 169 3.43 -18.02 2.01
C ALA A 169 3.94 -18.56 3.37
N GLU A 170 4.96 -19.42 3.32
CA GLU A 170 5.67 -20.01 4.45
C GLU A 170 6.45 -18.97 5.28
N LEU A 171 6.84 -17.85 4.67
CA LEU A 171 7.63 -16.77 5.29
C LEU A 171 6.79 -15.52 5.63
N GLN A 172 5.55 -15.42 5.12
CA GLN A 172 4.65 -14.28 5.35
C GLN A 172 4.19 -14.12 6.82
N GLY A 173 4.48 -15.09 7.69
CA GLY A 173 4.12 -15.09 9.12
C GLY A 173 5.28 -14.87 10.12
N LEU A 174 6.51 -14.64 9.66
CA LEU A 174 7.70 -14.51 10.51
C LEU A 174 7.95 -13.06 10.96
N THR A 175 6.92 -12.33 11.37
CA THR A 175 7.09 -10.95 11.88
C THR A 175 7.27 -10.94 13.39
N ILE A 176 8.53 -10.88 13.82
CA ILE A 176 9.11 -9.93 14.80
C ILE A 176 10.58 -10.30 15.14
N PRO A 177 10.99 -11.57 15.36
CA PRO A 177 12.38 -11.88 15.70
C PRO A 177 13.38 -11.74 14.55
N GLY A 178 12.93 -11.89 13.29
CA GLY A 178 13.83 -11.88 12.11
C GLY A 178 14.41 -10.50 11.75
N GLN A 179 13.78 -9.40 12.19
CA GLN A 179 14.29 -8.04 11.92
C GLN A 179 15.50 -7.64 12.79
N LYS A 180 15.90 -8.46 13.77
CA LYS A 180 17.05 -8.21 14.65
C LYS A 180 18.32 -8.99 14.30
N LEU A 181 18.32 -9.79 13.25
CA LEU A 181 19.44 -10.67 12.88
C LEU A 181 20.24 -10.20 11.66
N ILE A 182 20.04 -8.96 11.21
CA ILE A 182 20.84 -8.32 10.15
C ILE A 182 21.33 -6.96 10.65
#